data_AF-B1ZM28-F1
#
_entry.id   AF-B1ZM28-F1
#
_cell.length_a   1.000
_cell.length_b   1.000
_cell.length_c   1.000
_cell.angle_alpha   90.00
_cell.angle_beta   90.00
_cell.angle_gamma   90.00
#
_symmetry.space_group_name_H-M   'P 1'
#
loop_
_entity.id
_entity.type
_entity.pdbx_description
1 polymer ?
#
loop_
_entity_poly.entity_id
_entity_poly.type
_entity_poly.pdbx_seq_one_letter_code
_entity_poly.pdbx_strand_id
1 'polypeptide(L)'
;MSAFGGYGPLRVPSDKIVKYLLNVDHPKGGAKARFFLKFGFASESPHLMADALLGHFVLNPGTLLPASQDTFERMVIEGPLMSPDGRNPQVRSVWQREDDGTAWRLITAVPLTAAR
;
A
#
# COMPACT_ATOMS: atom_id res chain seq x y z
N MET A 1 15.32 19.08 -9.97
CA MET A 1 15.79 17.68 -9.92
C MET A 1 14.75 16.90 -9.12
N SER A 2 13.83 16.22 -9.80
CA SER A 2 12.65 15.63 -9.16
C SER A 2 13.02 14.36 -8.42
N ALA A 3 12.64 14.27 -7.15
CA ALA A 3 12.86 13.12 -6.26
C ALA A 3 11.98 11.89 -6.61
N PHE A 4 11.62 11.70 -7.88
CA PHE A 4 10.97 10.50 -8.38
C PHE A 4 12.06 9.59 -8.95
N GLY A 5 12.76 8.88 -8.07
CA GLY A 5 13.71 7.86 -8.49
C GLY A 5 13.00 6.83 -9.37
N GLY A 6 13.44 6.69 -10.63
CA GLY A 6 13.38 5.53 -11.54
C GLY A 6 12.08 4.75 -11.79
N TYR A 7 11.03 4.84 -10.98
CA TYR A 7 9.94 3.84 -10.95
C TYR A 7 8.71 4.21 -11.78
N GLY A 8 8.59 5.47 -12.23
CA GLY A 8 7.40 5.98 -12.91
C GLY A 8 6.27 6.38 -11.94
N PRO A 9 5.07 6.73 -12.44
CA PRO A 9 3.96 7.19 -11.61
C PRO A 9 3.46 6.10 -10.63
N LEU A 10 3.07 6.51 -9.42
CA LEU A 10 2.41 5.65 -8.44
C LEU A 10 0.92 6.00 -8.36
N ARG A 11 0.05 4.99 -8.36
CA ARG A 11 -1.41 5.15 -8.30
C ARG A 11 -1.99 4.40 -7.11
N VAL A 12 -2.67 5.15 -6.25
CA VAL A 12 -3.47 4.63 -5.14
C VAL A 12 -4.94 4.91 -5.43
N PRO A 13 -5.72 3.96 -5.95
CA PRO A 13 -7.13 4.20 -6.25
C PRO A 13 -7.92 4.49 -4.96
N SER A 14 -8.64 5.61 -4.90
CA SER A 14 -9.43 5.99 -3.72
C SER A 14 -10.39 4.89 -3.28
N ASP A 15 -11.07 4.25 -4.24
CA ASP A 15 -11.96 3.10 -3.99
C ASP A 15 -11.24 1.95 -3.27
N LYS A 16 -9.95 1.75 -3.54
CA LYS A 16 -9.16 0.71 -2.87
C LYS A 16 -8.93 1.03 -1.40
N ILE A 17 -8.87 2.31 -1.03
CA ILE A 17 -8.76 2.75 0.35
C ILE A 17 -10.13 2.60 1.02
N VAL A 18 -11.13 3.36 0.58
CA VAL A 18 -12.42 3.47 1.29
C VAL A 18 -13.27 2.21 1.21
N LYS A 19 -13.29 1.49 0.08
CA LYS A 19 -14.15 0.30 -0.08
C LYS A 19 -13.48 -0.99 0.37
N TYR A 20 -12.17 -1.00 0.63
CA TYR A 20 -11.40 -2.21 0.96
C TYR A 20 -10.48 -2.05 2.18
N LEU A 21 -9.49 -1.14 2.15
CA LEU A 21 -8.47 -1.06 3.21
C LEU A 21 -8.98 -0.43 4.50
N LEU A 22 -10.00 0.43 4.44
CA LEU A 22 -10.65 1.07 5.59
C LEU A 22 -12.11 0.63 5.76
N ASN A 23 -12.55 -0.39 5.01
CA ASN A 23 -13.90 -0.94 5.13
C ASN A 23 -13.90 -2.19 6.03
N VAL A 24 -14.44 -2.04 7.25
CA VAL A 24 -14.54 -3.13 8.23
C VAL A 24 -15.52 -4.24 7.82
N ASP A 25 -16.52 -3.89 7.01
CA ASP A 25 -17.57 -4.80 6.54
C ASP A 25 -17.15 -5.56 5.26
N HIS A 26 -15.99 -5.21 4.67
CA HIS A 26 -15.52 -5.89 3.48
C HIS A 26 -15.15 -7.36 3.79
N PRO A 27 -15.72 -8.38 3.11
CA PRO A 27 -15.57 -9.79 3.47
C PRO A 27 -14.11 -10.27 3.57
N LYS A 28 -13.24 -9.77 2.68
CA LYS A 28 -11.78 -10.07 2.66
C LYS A 28 -10.91 -8.97 3.30
N GLY A 29 -11.50 -7.81 3.57
CA GLY A 29 -10.80 -6.56 3.88
C GLY A 29 -10.91 -6.17 5.34
N GLY A 30 -11.96 -6.62 6.04
CA GLY A 30 -12.29 -6.16 7.38
C GLY A 30 -11.18 -6.34 8.42
N ALA A 31 -10.41 -7.44 8.35
CA ALA A 31 -9.27 -7.63 9.24
C ALA A 31 -8.15 -6.59 9.02
N LYS A 32 -7.93 -6.17 7.77
CA LYS A 32 -6.97 -5.12 7.41
C LYS A 32 -7.49 -3.75 7.85
N ALA A 33 -8.78 -3.48 7.63
CA ALA A 33 -9.42 -2.26 8.09
C ALA A 33 -9.31 -2.09 9.60
N ARG A 34 -9.68 -3.11 10.39
CA ARG A 34 -9.52 -3.08 11.85
C ARG A 34 -8.08 -2.85 12.31
N PHE A 35 -7.09 -3.28 11.52
CA PHE A 35 -5.70 -2.97 11.82
C PHE A 35 -5.38 -1.51 11.54
N PHE A 36 -5.64 -1.01 10.34
CA PHE A 36 -5.27 0.37 9.98
C PHE A 36 -6.04 1.42 10.79
N LEU A 37 -7.32 1.18 11.09
CA LEU A 37 -8.11 2.05 11.97
C LEU A 37 -7.51 2.19 13.37
N LYS A 38 -6.86 1.13 13.90
CA LYS A 38 -6.18 1.23 15.20
C LYS A 38 -5.04 2.24 15.20
N PHE A 39 -4.46 2.54 14.03
CA PHE A 39 -3.35 3.48 13.88
C PHE A 39 -3.78 4.90 13.48
N GLY A 40 -5.09 5.20 13.59
CA GLY A 40 -5.64 6.54 13.34
C GLY A 40 -5.99 6.84 11.89
N PHE A 41 -5.87 5.86 10.98
CA PHE A 41 -6.46 5.99 9.64
C PHE A 41 -7.99 5.94 9.73
N ALA A 42 -8.67 6.63 8.82
CA ALA A 42 -10.13 6.75 8.84
C ALA A 42 -10.70 6.95 7.42
N SER A 43 -11.91 6.44 7.16
CA SER A 43 -12.59 6.56 5.86
C SER A 43 -12.91 8.01 5.48
N GLU A 44 -13.02 8.88 6.47
CA GLU A 44 -13.31 10.31 6.35
C GLU A 44 -12.07 11.10 5.90
N SER A 45 -10.88 10.51 6.06
CA SER A 45 -9.59 11.11 5.67
C SER A 45 -8.74 10.13 4.85
N PRO A 46 -9.25 9.65 3.70
CA PRO A 46 -8.59 8.59 2.92
C PRO A 46 -7.28 9.06 2.27
N HIS A 47 -7.11 10.37 2.08
CA HIS A 47 -5.88 10.98 1.57
C HIS A 47 -4.68 10.67 2.46
N LEU A 48 -4.84 10.65 3.80
CA LEU A 48 -3.75 10.32 4.72
C LEU A 48 -3.21 8.90 4.50
N MET A 49 -4.10 7.94 4.21
CA MET A 49 -3.69 6.58 3.85
C MET A 49 -3.00 6.54 2.49
N ALA A 50 -3.47 7.32 1.51
CA ALA A 50 -2.84 7.40 0.20
C ALA A 50 -1.41 7.94 0.30
N ASP A 51 -1.22 9.06 1.00
CA ASP A 51 0.08 9.70 1.21
C ASP A 51 1.03 8.78 1.97
N ALA A 52 0.53 8.11 3.02
CA ALA A 52 1.31 7.14 3.78
C ALA A 52 1.78 5.96 2.89
N LEU A 53 0.94 5.45 2.00
CA LEU A 53 1.28 4.35 1.08
C LEU A 53 2.27 4.78 -0.01
N LEU A 54 2.15 6.01 -0.52
CA LEU A 54 3.13 6.58 -1.44
C LEU A 54 4.48 6.75 -0.77
N GLY A 55 4.50 7.32 0.44
CA GLY A 55 5.71 7.42 1.26
C GLY A 55 6.31 6.06 1.59
N HIS A 56 5.46 5.07 1.91
CA HIS A 56 5.87 3.70 2.17
C HIS A 56 6.62 3.11 0.99
N PHE A 57 6.13 3.29 -0.24
CA PHE A 57 6.78 2.82 -1.46
C PHE A 57 8.16 3.43 -1.67
N VAL A 58 8.30 4.74 -1.44
CA VAL A 58 9.52 5.49 -1.74
C VAL A 58 10.61 5.28 -0.67
N LEU A 59 10.21 5.16 0.59
CA LEU A 59 11.14 5.21 1.72
C LEU A 59 11.61 3.84 2.21
N ASN A 60 11.02 2.75 1.72
CA ASN A 60 11.33 1.40 2.21
C ASN A 60 11.91 0.49 1.12
N PRO A 61 12.66 -0.56 1.49
CA PRO A 61 13.16 -1.53 0.54
C PRO A 61 12.04 -2.21 -0.25
N GLY A 62 12.25 -2.32 -1.57
CA GLY A 62 11.34 -3.01 -2.48
C GLY A 62 11.97 -4.27 -3.08
N THR A 63 11.17 -5.32 -3.17
CA THR A 63 11.48 -6.56 -3.87
C THR A 63 10.67 -6.63 -5.14
N LEU A 64 11.36 -6.61 -6.29
CA LEU A 64 10.73 -6.79 -7.60
C LEU A 64 10.45 -8.28 -7.83
N LEU A 65 9.19 -8.59 -8.15
CA LEU A 65 8.74 -9.89 -8.60
C LEU A 65 8.46 -9.79 -10.11
N PRO A 66 9.25 -10.47 -10.97
CA PRO A 66 9.04 -10.46 -12.41
C PRO A 66 7.65 -10.95 -12.81
N ALA A 67 7.18 -10.49 -13.96
CA ALA A 67 5.96 -11.02 -14.56
C ALA A 67 6.11 -12.52 -14.90
N SER A 68 5.00 -13.25 -14.88
CA SER A 68 4.87 -14.61 -15.42
C SER A 68 3.76 -14.66 -16.47
N GLN A 69 3.54 -15.81 -17.11
CA GLN A 69 2.49 -15.95 -18.14
C GLN A 69 1.09 -15.47 -17.67
N ASP A 70 0.80 -15.63 -16.37
CA ASP A 70 -0.51 -15.28 -15.79
C ASP A 70 -0.46 -14.08 -14.82
N THR A 71 0.71 -13.45 -14.63
CA THR A 71 0.85 -12.38 -13.66
C THR A 71 1.70 -11.23 -14.16
N PHE A 72 1.22 -10.01 -13.92
CA PHE A 72 1.98 -8.79 -14.15
C PHE A 72 3.14 -8.67 -13.17
N GLU A 73 4.14 -7.88 -13.56
CA GLU A 73 5.25 -7.50 -12.69
C GLU A 73 4.70 -6.87 -11.40
N ARG A 74 5.25 -7.30 -10.25
CA ARG A 74 4.84 -6.80 -8.93
C ARG A 74 6.02 -6.23 -8.17
N MET A 75 5.77 -5.18 -7.41
CA MET A 75 6.70 -4.63 -6.44
C MET A 75 6.14 -4.89 -5.04
N VAL A 76 6.91 -5.58 -4.21
CA VAL A 76 6.58 -5.83 -2.81
C VAL A 76 7.44 -4.92 -1.95
N ILE A 77 6.80 -4.05 -1.19
CA ILE A 77 7.48 -3.12 -0.28
C ILE A 77 7.21 -3.56 1.15
N GLU A 78 8.24 -3.63 1.98
CA GLU A 78 8.15 -4.00 3.39
C GLU A 78 8.83 -2.96 4.26
N GLY A 79 8.14 -2.53 5.33
CA GLY A 79 8.70 -1.55 6.25
C GLY A 79 7.64 -0.76 7.01
N PRO A 80 8.07 0.24 7.82
CA PRO A 80 7.18 1.12 8.56
C PRO A 80 6.29 1.96 7.64
N LEU A 81 4.98 1.96 7.90
CA LEU A 81 4.00 2.87 7.31
C LEU A 81 3.79 4.06 8.24
N MET A 82 4.03 5.28 7.77
CA MET A 82 3.76 6.48 8.58
C MET A 82 2.28 6.56 8.92
N SER A 83 1.94 6.49 10.21
CA SER A 83 0.55 6.48 10.68
C SER A 83 0.16 7.80 11.35
N PRO A 84 -1.12 8.21 11.29
CA PRO A 84 -1.61 9.43 11.94
C PRO A 84 -1.29 9.54 13.42
N ASP A 85 -1.25 8.40 14.13
CA ASP A 85 -0.92 8.35 15.55
C ASP A 85 0.59 8.25 15.86
N GLY A 86 1.45 8.24 14.84
CA GLY A 86 2.90 8.20 14.94
C GLY A 86 3.53 6.86 15.34
N ARG A 87 2.75 5.79 15.60
CA ARG A 87 3.31 4.48 15.99
C ARG A 87 3.96 3.71 14.83
N ASN A 88 3.65 4.09 13.61
CA ASN A 88 4.26 3.65 12.36
C ASN A 88 4.42 2.13 12.21
N PRO A 89 3.31 1.37 12.05
CA PRO A 89 3.36 -0.09 12.03
C PRO A 89 4.15 -0.67 10.85
N GLN A 90 4.69 -1.88 11.04
CA GLN A 90 5.30 -2.66 9.96
C GLN A 90 4.23 -3.23 9.02
N VAL A 91 4.35 -2.93 7.73
CA VAL A 91 3.39 -3.37 6.71
C VAL A 91 4.11 -3.89 5.47
N ARG A 92 3.41 -4.78 4.76
CA ARG A 92 3.73 -5.19 3.39
C ARG A 92 2.72 -4.56 2.46
N SER A 93 3.18 -3.75 1.50
CA SER A 93 2.36 -3.30 0.38
C SER A 93 2.76 -4.02 -0.90
N VAL A 94 1.77 -4.33 -1.74
CA VAL A 94 1.98 -4.98 -3.04
C VAL A 94 1.42 -4.06 -4.10
N TRP A 95 2.27 -3.78 -5.08
CA TRP A 95 1.98 -2.94 -6.23
C TRP A 95 2.16 -3.76 -7.50
N GLN A 96 1.42 -3.42 -8.54
CA GLN A 96 1.47 -4.09 -9.82
C GLN A 96 1.75 -3.08 -10.91
N ARG A 97 2.63 -3.43 -11.86
CA ARG A 97 2.84 -2.65 -13.05
C ARG A 97 1.57 -2.64 -13.88
N GLU A 98 1.14 -1.47 -14.34
CA GLU A 98 0.05 -1.34 -15.29
C GLU A 98 0.49 -1.76 -16.70
N ASP A 99 -0.49 -2.06 -17.57
CA ASP A 99 -0.26 -2.56 -18.92
C ASP A 99 0.55 -1.58 -19.79
N ASP A 100 0.47 -0.28 -19.49
CA ASP A 100 1.27 0.76 -20.14
C ASP A 100 2.78 0.69 -19.80
N GLY A 101 3.16 -0.15 -18.82
CA GLY A 101 4.54 -0.35 -18.38
C GLY A 101 5.14 0.81 -17.61
N THR A 102 4.39 1.89 -17.37
CA THR A 102 4.91 3.13 -16.76
C THR A 102 4.51 3.28 -15.31
N ALA A 103 3.26 2.95 -14.96
CA ALA A 103 2.72 3.20 -13.64
C ALA A 103 2.71 1.95 -12.75
N TRP A 104 2.85 2.15 -11.44
CA TRP A 104 2.60 1.15 -10.42
C TRP A 104 1.26 1.44 -9.74
N ARG A 105 0.38 0.45 -9.71
CA ARG A 105 -0.92 0.54 -9.03
C ARG A 105 -0.93 -0.30 -7.77
N LEU A 106 -1.43 0.27 -6.68
CA LEU A 106 -1.59 -0.46 -5.42
C LEU A 106 -2.60 -1.61 -5.57
N ILE A 107 -2.17 -2.83 -5.20
CA ILE A 107 -3.00 -4.03 -5.15
C ILE A 107 -3.50 -4.32 -3.74
N THR A 108 -2.67 -4.18 -2.71
CA THR A 108 -3.06 -4.37 -1.30
C THR A 108 -1.99 -3.85 -0.35
N ALA A 109 -2.37 -3.62 0.90
CA ALA A 109 -1.47 -3.42 2.02
C ALA A 109 -1.94 -4.31 3.19
N VAL A 110 -1.00 -4.97 3.87
CA VAL A 110 -1.29 -5.89 4.98
C VAL A 110 -0.29 -5.70 6.12
N PRO A 111 -0.67 -5.99 7.38
CA PRO A 111 0.28 -6.02 8.48
C PRO A 111 1.39 -7.03 8.20
N LEU A 112 2.64 -6.68 8.51
CA LEU A 112 3.67 -7.67 8.75
C LEU A 112 3.49 -8.15 10.18
N THR A 113 2.79 -9.26 10.37
CA THR A 113 2.80 -9.93 11.66
C THR A 113 4.23 -10.36 11.92
N ALA A 114 4.85 -9.85 12.99
CA ALA A 114 6.09 -10.46 13.48
C ALA A 114 5.79 -11.95 13.73
N ALA A 115 6.66 -12.84 13.27
CA ALA A 115 6.67 -14.21 13.75
C ALA A 115 6.72 -14.13 15.29
N ARG A 116 5.70 -14.69 15.94
CA ARG A 116 5.70 -14.86 17.39
C ARG A 116 6.80 -15.84 17.79
#